data_AF-A0AAD8BYY4-F1
#
_entry.id   AF-A0AAD8BYY4-F1
#
_cell.length_a   1.000
_cell.length_b   1.000
_cell.length_c   1.000
_cell.angle_alpha   90.00
_cell.angle_beta   90.00
_cell.angle_gamma   90.00
#
_symmetry.space_group_name_H-M   'P 1'
#
loop_
_entity.id
_entity.type
_entity.pdbx_description
1 polymer ?
#
loop_
_entity_poly.entity_id
_entity_poly.type
_entity_poly.pdbx_seq_one_letter_code
_entity_poly.pdbx_strand_id
1 'polypeptide(L)'
;MPSYKLTYFNARGRAELSRLLFALAGQEYEDVRVSREQWPEMKSKTPFGQLPLLEVDGKVFAQSVAISRYLAREFGLYGETNLEMLAIDQVVGLVQDAVNSSVKAYHEIDSQKKIQFLKDLLEAAIPHFLSCCEKLLRDNGTGYFVGDKLTLADLMTWNFINGTENRLKVSGLADHFPAVKDLFNKVSKGITAFSSINLPSCYQLDMPNYKLTYFDSRGRAELARVLFALAGQDFEDVRIQRQDWPALKASTPFGQLPLLEIDGKIFAESVAIVTFLAKEFGYYGKNPLESLAIDQVVFLVQDAVNAAVRALIESPEDQRALLGKQFLEEELPKYVALFEKLLVESGTGYFVGNSLTLADLYVWDLIGTLESSINIQGIVSAHPSLATLFTNMDNTERIKTYVASRPAIIMARYKLTYFDARGRAELARVLFALAGQEFEDVRIQMQDWPALKATTPFGQLPLLEVDGKVFAESVAIVTYLAKEFGLYGKNNLESLAIDQVVCLAQDALSAAVRAMFESPEDKRVLIAQKFLEEEIPKYLAMFEKLLVENCTGYFVADSLTLADLYVWDFIGTLENRMRTQGTVSGHPSLVTLFDNIDNTERIKTYVASRPAAQF
;
A
#
# COMPACT_ATOMS: atom_id res chain seq x y z
N MET A 1 -2.10 -7.11 -51.23
CA MET A 1 -2.11 -8.13 -50.17
C MET A 1 -3.55 -8.57 -49.99
N PRO A 2 -3.82 -9.87 -49.78
CA PRO A 2 -5.17 -10.33 -49.47
C PRO A 2 -5.70 -9.62 -48.22
N SER A 3 -6.99 -9.33 -48.23
CA SER A 3 -7.71 -8.79 -47.08
C SER A 3 -8.17 -9.95 -46.19
N TYR A 4 -7.82 -9.89 -44.91
CA TYR A 4 -8.17 -10.92 -43.93
C TYR A 4 -9.11 -10.37 -42.87
N LYS A 5 -10.13 -11.16 -42.53
CA LYS A 5 -11.02 -10.90 -41.39
C LYS A 5 -11.28 -12.18 -40.64
N LEU A 6 -10.99 -12.19 -39.35
CA LEU A 6 -11.16 -13.33 -38.46
C LEU A 6 -12.31 -13.06 -37.49
N THR A 7 -13.36 -13.87 -37.55
CA THR A 7 -14.53 -13.74 -36.67
C THR A 7 -14.52 -14.84 -35.63
N TYR A 8 -14.49 -14.48 -34.35
CA TYR A 8 -14.56 -15.43 -33.23
C TYR A 8 -15.11 -14.77 -31.96
N PHE A 9 -15.37 -15.57 -30.92
CA PHE A 9 -15.69 -15.04 -29.60
C PHE A 9 -14.58 -14.13 -29.07
N ASN A 10 -14.94 -13.25 -28.13
CA ASN A 10 -13.95 -12.55 -27.32
C ASN A 10 -13.29 -13.50 -26.29
N ALA A 11 -12.53 -14.46 -26.79
CA ALA A 11 -11.78 -15.45 -26.03
C ALA A 11 -10.67 -16.04 -26.92
N ARG A 12 -9.66 -16.67 -26.33
CA ARG A 12 -8.59 -17.38 -27.06
C ARG A 12 -9.19 -18.52 -27.92
N GLY A 13 -9.65 -19.58 -27.24
CA GLY A 13 -10.38 -20.69 -27.84
C GLY A 13 -9.79 -21.24 -29.14
N ARG A 14 -10.66 -21.59 -30.10
CA ARG A 14 -10.28 -22.20 -31.38
C ARG A 14 -9.64 -21.21 -32.38
N ALA A 15 -9.77 -19.89 -32.17
CA ALA A 15 -9.21 -18.88 -33.08
C ALA A 15 -7.79 -18.43 -32.72
N GLU A 16 -7.33 -18.73 -31.51
CA GLU A 16 -6.05 -18.24 -30.99
C GLU A 16 -4.87 -18.58 -31.90
N LEU A 17 -4.85 -19.82 -32.43
CA LEU A 17 -3.80 -20.26 -33.33
C LEU A 17 -3.74 -19.40 -34.60
N SER A 18 -4.90 -18.96 -35.12
CA SER A 18 -4.95 -18.06 -36.28
C SER A 18 -4.42 -16.66 -35.94
N ARG A 19 -4.75 -16.13 -34.76
CA ARG A 19 -4.22 -14.83 -34.28
C ARG A 19 -2.71 -14.86 -34.12
N LEU A 20 -2.18 -15.94 -33.55
CA LEU A 20 -0.75 -16.20 -33.42
C LEU A 20 -0.04 -16.24 -34.78
N LEU A 21 -0.63 -16.92 -35.76
CA LEU A 21 -0.08 -16.98 -37.12
C LEU A 21 -0.04 -15.60 -37.79
N PHE A 22 -1.10 -14.79 -37.67
CA PHE A 22 -1.10 -13.41 -38.15
C PHE A 22 -0.01 -12.57 -37.48
N ALA A 23 0.11 -12.67 -36.16
CA ALA A 23 1.09 -11.92 -35.39
C ALA A 23 2.54 -12.29 -35.76
N LEU A 24 2.84 -13.58 -35.88
CA LEU A 24 4.17 -14.06 -36.29
C LEU A 24 4.53 -13.63 -37.72
N ALA A 25 3.54 -13.53 -38.60
CA ALA A 25 3.74 -13.07 -39.97
C ALA A 25 3.80 -11.54 -40.10
N GLY A 26 3.48 -10.79 -39.04
CA GLY A 26 3.26 -9.34 -39.12
C GLY A 26 2.13 -8.96 -40.08
N GLN A 27 1.17 -9.87 -40.30
CA GLN A 27 0.09 -9.70 -41.27
C GLN A 27 -1.10 -9.04 -40.61
N GLU A 28 -1.51 -7.88 -41.13
CA GLU A 28 -2.72 -7.19 -40.69
C GLU A 28 -3.98 -7.98 -41.07
N TYR A 29 -4.97 -7.94 -40.18
CA TYR A 29 -6.29 -8.53 -40.36
C TYR A 29 -7.32 -7.81 -39.48
N GLU A 30 -8.59 -7.88 -39.88
CA GLU A 30 -9.72 -7.41 -39.06
C GLU A 30 -10.11 -8.50 -38.05
N ASP A 31 -10.01 -8.23 -36.75
CA ASP A 31 -10.37 -9.17 -35.68
C ASP A 31 -11.79 -8.88 -35.14
N VAL A 32 -12.79 -9.56 -35.70
CA VAL A 32 -14.20 -9.36 -35.35
C VAL A 32 -14.56 -10.22 -34.16
N ARG A 33 -14.78 -9.57 -33.01
CA ARG A 33 -15.17 -10.23 -31.74
C ARG A 33 -16.68 -10.29 -31.59
N VAL A 34 -17.21 -11.51 -31.47
CA VAL A 34 -18.64 -11.78 -31.29
C VAL A 34 -18.94 -12.09 -29.83
N SER A 35 -19.98 -11.47 -29.27
CA SER A 35 -20.43 -11.74 -27.91
C SER A 35 -21.29 -13.03 -27.83
N ARG A 36 -21.49 -13.58 -26.64
CA ARG A 36 -22.34 -14.78 -26.48
C ARG A 36 -23.81 -14.48 -26.79
N GLU A 37 -24.23 -13.24 -26.60
CA GLU A 37 -25.58 -12.73 -26.87
C GLU A 37 -25.83 -12.56 -28.37
N GLN A 38 -24.81 -12.18 -29.13
CA GLN A 38 -24.88 -12.06 -30.59
C GLN A 38 -24.86 -13.43 -31.30
N TRP A 39 -24.26 -14.44 -30.68
CA TRP A 39 -24.04 -15.73 -31.31
C TRP A 39 -25.31 -16.48 -31.78
N PRO A 40 -26.41 -16.58 -31.01
CA PRO A 40 -27.63 -17.25 -31.46
C PRO A 40 -28.16 -16.76 -32.82
N GLU A 41 -28.11 -15.45 -33.05
CA GLU A 41 -28.58 -14.83 -34.31
C GLU A 41 -27.61 -15.04 -35.47
N MET A 42 -26.32 -15.14 -35.18
CA MET A 42 -25.27 -15.37 -36.18
C MET A 42 -25.15 -16.85 -36.55
N LYS A 43 -25.44 -17.77 -35.63
CA LYS A 43 -25.15 -19.20 -35.77
C LYS A 43 -25.77 -19.81 -37.02
N SER A 44 -27.01 -19.46 -37.36
CA SER A 44 -27.69 -19.97 -38.57
C SER A 44 -27.11 -19.42 -39.87
N LYS A 45 -26.31 -18.34 -39.79
CA LYS A 45 -25.68 -17.66 -40.94
C LYS A 45 -24.25 -18.15 -41.19
N THR A 46 -23.66 -18.94 -40.29
CA THR A 46 -22.29 -19.47 -40.50
C THR A 46 -22.30 -20.79 -41.27
N PRO A 47 -21.24 -21.11 -42.05
CA PRO A 47 -21.23 -22.28 -42.94
C PRO A 47 -21.55 -23.61 -42.25
N PHE A 48 -21.13 -23.78 -40.99
CA PHE A 48 -21.29 -25.03 -40.23
C PHE A 48 -21.94 -24.84 -38.85
N GLY A 49 -22.58 -23.68 -38.59
CA GLY A 49 -23.14 -23.38 -37.27
C GLY A 49 -22.09 -23.28 -36.16
N GLN A 50 -20.84 -22.95 -36.51
CA GLN A 50 -19.67 -22.89 -35.64
C GLN A 50 -18.80 -21.66 -35.95
N LEU A 51 -17.93 -21.31 -35.01
CA LEU A 51 -16.82 -20.36 -35.14
C LEU A 51 -15.50 -21.12 -34.85
N PRO A 52 -14.32 -20.65 -35.33
CA PRO A 52 -14.06 -19.39 -36.04
C PRO A 52 -14.42 -19.38 -37.52
N LEU A 53 -14.48 -18.17 -38.07
CA LEU A 53 -14.54 -17.89 -39.50
C LEU A 53 -13.32 -17.07 -39.93
N LEU A 54 -12.73 -17.43 -41.07
CA LEU A 54 -11.75 -16.59 -41.77
C LEU A 54 -12.39 -16.14 -43.09
N GLU A 55 -12.46 -14.85 -43.32
CA GLU A 55 -12.79 -14.26 -44.61
C GLU A 55 -11.50 -13.83 -45.31
N VAL A 56 -11.34 -14.27 -46.56
CA VAL A 56 -10.22 -13.91 -47.44
C VAL A 56 -10.81 -13.30 -48.71
N ASP A 57 -10.57 -12.01 -48.94
CA ASP A 57 -11.09 -11.27 -50.11
C ASP A 57 -12.59 -11.48 -50.34
N GLY A 58 -13.38 -11.37 -49.26
CA GLY A 58 -14.84 -11.52 -49.26
C GLY A 58 -15.36 -12.96 -49.23
N LYS A 59 -14.50 -13.98 -49.30
CA LYS A 59 -14.89 -15.40 -49.22
C LYS A 59 -14.72 -15.94 -47.81
N VAL A 60 -15.79 -16.48 -47.23
CA VAL A 60 -15.83 -16.97 -45.85
C VAL A 60 -15.51 -18.47 -45.78
N PHE A 61 -14.56 -18.83 -44.90
CA PHE A 61 -14.15 -20.19 -44.58
C PHE A 61 -14.32 -20.47 -43.09
N ALA A 62 -14.55 -21.73 -42.73
CA ALA A 62 -14.73 -22.18 -41.35
C ALA A 62 -13.82 -23.39 -41.06
N GLN A 63 -13.81 -23.85 -39.80
CA GLN A 63 -12.94 -24.90 -39.23
C GLN A 63 -11.54 -24.39 -38.87
N SER A 64 -11.27 -24.29 -37.56
CA SER A 64 -10.04 -23.67 -37.03
C SER A 64 -8.75 -24.32 -37.53
N VAL A 65 -8.72 -25.65 -37.67
CA VAL A 65 -7.52 -26.35 -38.15
C VAL A 65 -7.30 -26.10 -39.65
N ALA A 66 -8.36 -26.10 -40.45
CA ALA A 66 -8.26 -25.79 -41.89
C ALA A 66 -7.76 -24.36 -42.10
N ILE A 67 -8.31 -23.40 -41.34
CA ILE A 67 -7.88 -22.00 -41.33
C ILE A 67 -6.41 -21.90 -40.93
N SER A 68 -5.99 -22.56 -39.85
CA SER A 68 -4.60 -22.48 -39.36
C SER A 68 -3.61 -23.11 -40.35
N ARG A 69 -3.97 -24.22 -41.00
CA ARG A 69 -3.17 -24.83 -42.08
C ARG A 69 -3.02 -23.90 -43.29
N TYR A 70 -4.11 -23.22 -43.68
CA TYR A 70 -4.08 -22.25 -44.76
C TYR A 70 -3.14 -21.09 -44.43
N LEU A 71 -3.34 -20.43 -43.29
CA LEU A 71 -2.49 -19.32 -42.85
C LEU A 71 -1.02 -19.74 -42.69
N ALA A 72 -0.75 -20.93 -42.15
CA ALA A 72 0.61 -21.44 -42.03
C ALA A 72 1.29 -21.63 -43.40
N ARG A 73 0.55 -22.05 -44.44
CA ARG A 73 1.11 -22.11 -45.80
C ARG A 73 1.39 -20.73 -46.37
N GLU A 74 0.45 -19.79 -46.21
CA GLU A 74 0.63 -18.41 -46.67
C GLU A 74 1.84 -17.73 -46.02
N PHE A 75 2.12 -18.05 -44.76
CA PHE A 75 3.19 -17.44 -43.97
C PHE A 75 4.47 -18.28 -43.90
N GLY A 76 4.59 -19.35 -44.68
CA GLY A 76 5.82 -20.17 -44.75
C GLY A 76 6.11 -21.02 -43.50
N LEU A 77 5.10 -21.35 -42.70
CA LEU A 77 5.17 -22.14 -41.46
C LEU A 77 4.67 -23.59 -41.63
N TYR A 78 4.56 -24.08 -42.87
CA TYR A 78 3.98 -25.40 -43.19
C TYR A 78 4.96 -26.38 -43.85
N GLY A 79 6.28 -26.16 -43.70
CA GLY A 79 7.31 -26.99 -44.33
C GLY A 79 7.47 -26.74 -45.83
N GLU A 80 8.58 -27.20 -46.39
CA GLU A 80 8.95 -26.98 -47.80
C GLU A 80 8.70 -28.23 -48.65
N THR A 81 8.75 -29.43 -48.04
CA THR A 81 8.52 -30.70 -48.73
C THR A 81 7.22 -31.39 -48.31
N ASN A 82 6.70 -32.27 -49.17
CA ASN A 82 5.50 -33.04 -48.87
C ASN A 82 5.67 -33.93 -47.62
N LEU A 83 6.88 -34.42 -47.35
CA LEU A 83 7.17 -35.21 -46.14
C LEU A 83 7.17 -34.35 -44.88
N GLU A 84 7.71 -33.13 -44.95
CA GLU A 84 7.63 -32.17 -43.84
C GLU A 84 6.19 -31.76 -43.56
N MET A 85 5.41 -31.48 -44.60
CA MET A 85 3.97 -31.19 -44.49
C MET A 85 3.22 -32.34 -43.81
N LEU A 86 3.51 -33.59 -44.19
CA LEU A 86 2.93 -34.78 -43.56
C LEU A 86 3.34 -34.90 -42.08
N ALA A 87 4.60 -34.64 -41.75
CA ALA A 87 5.09 -34.68 -40.37
C ALA A 87 4.45 -33.57 -39.51
N ILE A 88 4.26 -32.37 -40.06
CA ILE A 88 3.50 -31.29 -39.41
C ILE A 88 2.05 -31.75 -39.17
N ASP A 89 1.42 -32.35 -40.17
CA ASP A 89 0.04 -32.83 -40.07
C ASP A 89 -0.15 -33.96 -39.06
N GLN A 90 0.86 -34.81 -38.89
CA GLN A 90 0.88 -35.82 -37.84
C GLN A 90 0.79 -35.19 -36.44
N VAL A 91 1.57 -34.13 -36.18
CA VAL A 91 1.55 -33.42 -34.89
C VAL A 91 0.23 -32.63 -34.73
N VAL A 92 -0.26 -31.99 -35.79
CA VAL A 92 -1.57 -31.31 -35.76
C VAL A 92 -2.70 -32.27 -35.38
N GLY A 93 -2.69 -33.50 -35.93
CA GLY A 93 -3.63 -34.55 -35.56
C GLY A 93 -3.52 -34.93 -34.08
N LEU A 94 -2.29 -35.17 -33.60
CA LEU A 94 -2.03 -35.48 -32.21
C LEU A 94 -2.52 -34.38 -31.24
N VAL A 95 -2.29 -33.11 -31.56
CA VAL A 95 -2.81 -31.98 -30.76
C VAL A 95 -4.34 -31.95 -30.81
N GLN A 96 -4.96 -32.24 -31.96
CA GLN A 96 -6.42 -32.23 -32.08
C GLN A 96 -7.07 -33.32 -31.20
N ASP A 97 -6.45 -34.49 -31.07
CA ASP A 97 -6.90 -35.56 -30.16
C ASP A 97 -6.83 -35.11 -28.69
N ALA A 98 -5.74 -34.44 -28.32
CA ALA A 98 -5.59 -33.86 -26.99
C ALA A 98 -6.64 -32.76 -26.73
N VAL A 99 -6.87 -31.86 -27.69
CA VAL A 99 -7.91 -30.82 -27.58
C VAL A 99 -9.31 -31.41 -27.46
N ASN A 100 -9.64 -32.47 -28.20
CA ASN A 100 -10.94 -33.12 -28.11
C ASN A 100 -11.15 -33.72 -26.71
N SER A 101 -10.12 -34.32 -26.13
CA SER A 101 -10.12 -34.82 -24.76
C SER A 101 -10.35 -33.69 -23.75
N SER A 102 -9.65 -32.56 -23.91
CA SER A 102 -9.80 -31.37 -23.06
C SER A 102 -11.19 -30.75 -23.16
N VAL A 103 -11.76 -30.59 -24.36
CA VAL A 103 -13.10 -30.02 -24.56
C VAL A 103 -14.17 -30.84 -23.85
N LYS A 104 -14.08 -32.17 -23.92
CA LYS A 104 -14.99 -33.08 -23.21
C LYS A 104 -14.96 -32.83 -21.70
N ALA A 105 -13.78 -32.67 -21.12
CA ALA A 105 -13.64 -32.37 -19.69
C ALA A 105 -14.16 -30.96 -19.33
N TYR A 106 -13.84 -29.95 -20.14
CA TYR A 106 -14.18 -28.56 -19.81
C TYR A 106 -15.67 -28.24 -19.87
N HIS A 107 -16.39 -28.90 -20.78
CA HIS A 107 -17.81 -28.65 -21.05
C HIS A 107 -18.75 -29.67 -20.39
N GLU A 108 -18.22 -30.60 -19.59
CA GLU A 108 -19.06 -31.46 -18.76
C GLU A 108 -19.80 -30.61 -17.70
N ILE A 109 -21.10 -30.89 -17.56
CA ILE A 109 -22.04 -30.17 -16.70
C ILE A 109 -22.15 -30.87 -15.35
N ASP A 110 -22.10 -32.21 -15.35
CA ASP A 110 -22.14 -33.00 -14.14
C ASP A 110 -20.83 -32.83 -13.35
N SER A 111 -20.93 -32.35 -12.11
CA SER A 111 -19.76 -31.98 -11.32
C SER A 111 -18.86 -33.17 -10.98
N GLN A 112 -19.43 -34.36 -10.73
CA GLN A 112 -18.66 -35.56 -10.42
C GLN A 112 -17.94 -36.11 -11.65
N LYS A 113 -18.65 -36.18 -12.79
CA LYS A 113 -18.04 -36.59 -14.07
C LYS A 113 -16.98 -35.60 -14.52
N LYS A 114 -17.20 -34.30 -14.30
CA LYS A 114 -16.23 -33.26 -14.62
C LYS A 114 -14.93 -33.44 -13.84
N ILE A 115 -15.01 -33.70 -12.54
CA ILE A 115 -13.82 -33.99 -11.72
C ILE A 115 -13.08 -35.22 -12.27
N GLN A 116 -13.81 -36.30 -12.57
CA GLN A 116 -13.20 -37.51 -13.13
C GLN A 116 -12.55 -37.24 -14.49
N PHE A 117 -13.21 -36.52 -15.40
CA PHE A 117 -12.64 -36.21 -16.72
C PHE A 117 -11.43 -35.28 -16.64
N LEU A 118 -11.41 -34.32 -15.70
CA LEU A 118 -10.24 -33.50 -15.45
C LEU A 118 -9.08 -34.31 -14.90
N LYS A 119 -9.37 -35.28 -14.02
CA LYS A 119 -8.36 -36.23 -13.51
C LYS A 119 -7.80 -37.09 -14.64
N ASP A 120 -8.65 -37.72 -15.45
CA ASP A 120 -8.24 -38.52 -16.60
C ASP A 120 -7.43 -37.69 -17.62
N LEU A 121 -7.81 -36.43 -17.80
CA LEU A 121 -7.09 -35.48 -18.65
C LEU A 121 -5.67 -35.23 -18.14
N LEU A 122 -5.51 -34.89 -16.85
CA LEU A 122 -4.22 -34.51 -16.25
C LEU A 122 -3.31 -35.70 -15.96
N GLU A 123 -3.86 -36.86 -15.58
CA GLU A 123 -3.08 -38.02 -15.16
C GLU A 123 -2.79 -38.99 -16.32
N ALA A 124 -3.58 -38.96 -17.41
CA ALA A 124 -3.41 -39.89 -18.52
C ALA A 124 -3.28 -39.18 -19.88
N ALA A 125 -4.29 -38.41 -20.30
CA ALA A 125 -4.33 -37.92 -21.68
C ALA A 125 -3.21 -36.90 -21.99
N ILE A 126 -2.97 -35.93 -21.10
CA ILE A 126 -1.90 -34.93 -21.25
C ILE A 126 -0.52 -35.60 -21.15
N PRO A 127 -0.20 -36.42 -20.12
CA PRO A 127 1.08 -37.12 -20.06
C PRO A 127 1.35 -38.00 -21.29
N HIS A 128 0.33 -38.70 -21.81
CA HIS A 128 0.47 -39.47 -23.04
C HIS A 128 0.80 -38.57 -24.24
N PHE A 129 0.02 -37.50 -24.45
CA PHE A 129 0.26 -36.52 -25.50
C PHE A 129 1.69 -35.94 -25.43
N LEU A 130 2.13 -35.51 -24.25
CA LEU A 130 3.47 -34.95 -24.05
C LEU A 130 4.57 -35.99 -24.27
N SER A 131 4.34 -37.26 -23.91
CA SER A 131 5.29 -38.35 -24.18
C SER A 131 5.49 -38.59 -25.68
N CYS A 132 4.41 -38.51 -26.47
CA CYS A 132 4.49 -38.59 -27.92
C CYS A 132 5.24 -37.39 -28.50
N CYS A 133 4.96 -36.18 -28.00
CA CYS A 133 5.65 -34.97 -28.41
C CYS A 133 7.17 -35.03 -28.10
N GLU A 134 7.52 -35.46 -26.89
CA GLU A 134 8.90 -35.64 -26.43
C GLU A 134 9.67 -36.57 -27.36
N LYS A 135 9.06 -37.70 -27.75
CA LYS A 135 9.66 -38.64 -28.70
C LYS A 135 9.90 -37.98 -30.06
N LEU A 136 8.88 -37.34 -30.64
CA LEU A 136 9.00 -36.71 -31.98
C LEU A 136 10.06 -35.60 -32.00
N LEU A 137 10.13 -34.78 -30.95
CA LEU A 137 11.14 -33.73 -30.83
C LEU A 137 12.56 -34.30 -30.70
N ARG A 138 12.73 -35.38 -29.93
CA ARG A 138 14.03 -36.07 -29.81
C ARG A 138 14.45 -36.73 -31.10
N ASP A 139 13.52 -37.35 -31.82
CA ASP A 139 13.78 -38.03 -33.09
C ASP A 139 14.26 -37.02 -34.16
N ASN A 140 13.72 -35.79 -34.16
CA ASN A 140 14.18 -34.72 -35.06
C ASN A 140 15.48 -34.02 -34.58
N GLY A 141 15.63 -33.81 -33.27
CA GLY A 141 16.89 -33.37 -32.64
C GLY A 141 17.26 -31.89 -32.78
N THR A 142 16.48 -31.07 -33.50
CA THR A 142 16.75 -29.63 -33.72
C THR A 142 16.10 -28.71 -32.67
N GLY A 143 15.27 -29.29 -31.80
CA GLY A 143 14.40 -28.55 -30.88
C GLY A 143 13.12 -28.00 -31.53
N TYR A 144 12.79 -28.45 -32.74
CA TYR A 144 11.48 -28.28 -33.39
C TYR A 144 10.95 -29.65 -33.83
N PHE A 145 9.64 -29.76 -34.09
CA PHE A 145 9.04 -31.01 -34.55
C PHE A 145 9.49 -31.41 -35.96
N VAL A 146 9.71 -30.44 -36.84
CA VAL A 146 10.03 -30.67 -38.25
C VAL A 146 11.09 -29.67 -38.72
N GLY A 147 12.15 -30.17 -39.37
CA GLY A 147 13.25 -29.33 -39.84
C GLY A 147 13.98 -28.63 -38.69
N ASP A 148 14.51 -27.43 -38.92
CA ASP A 148 15.28 -26.63 -37.96
C ASP A 148 14.66 -25.24 -37.65
N LYS A 149 13.40 -25.04 -38.04
CA LYS A 149 12.66 -23.76 -37.89
C LYS A 149 11.29 -23.99 -37.26
N LEU A 150 10.71 -22.90 -36.74
CA LEU A 150 9.35 -22.89 -36.21
C LEU A 150 8.33 -23.24 -37.32
N THR A 151 7.44 -24.19 -37.03
CA THR A 151 6.34 -24.58 -37.91
C THR A 151 4.99 -24.52 -37.17
N LEU A 152 3.89 -24.78 -37.90
CA LEU A 152 2.57 -24.92 -37.32
C LEU A 152 2.51 -25.97 -36.20
N ALA A 153 3.26 -27.07 -36.32
CA ALA A 153 3.30 -28.14 -35.32
C ALA A 153 3.78 -27.64 -33.96
N ASP A 154 4.85 -26.86 -33.96
CA ASP A 154 5.47 -26.26 -32.77
C ASP A 154 4.50 -25.26 -32.11
N LEU A 155 3.96 -24.34 -32.91
CA LEU A 155 3.07 -23.30 -32.44
C LEU A 155 1.75 -23.85 -31.90
N MET A 156 1.17 -24.85 -32.56
CA MET A 156 -0.07 -25.50 -32.14
C MET A 156 0.12 -26.29 -30.85
N THR A 157 1.25 -26.96 -30.68
CA THR A 157 1.62 -27.67 -29.45
C THR A 157 1.81 -26.70 -28.29
N TRP A 158 2.59 -25.63 -28.49
CA TRP A 158 2.75 -24.57 -27.50
C TRP A 158 1.41 -23.96 -27.10
N ASN A 159 0.57 -23.60 -28.08
CA ASN A 159 -0.74 -23.00 -27.84
C ASN A 159 -1.66 -23.92 -27.03
N PHE A 160 -1.60 -25.24 -27.27
CA PHE A 160 -2.35 -26.22 -26.50
C PHE A 160 -1.88 -26.32 -25.05
N ILE A 161 -0.56 -26.45 -24.82
CA ILE A 161 0.01 -26.55 -23.47
C ILE A 161 -0.30 -25.27 -22.70
N ASN A 162 0.05 -24.11 -23.26
CA ASN A 162 -0.17 -22.80 -22.65
C ASN A 162 -1.68 -22.57 -22.39
N GLY A 163 -2.54 -22.89 -23.35
CA GLY A 163 -3.99 -22.77 -23.19
C GLY A 163 -4.56 -23.66 -22.08
N THR A 164 -4.01 -24.86 -21.92
CA THR A 164 -4.41 -25.83 -20.90
C THR A 164 -3.97 -25.37 -19.51
N GLU A 165 -2.70 -24.97 -19.35
CA GLU A 165 -2.15 -24.41 -18.12
C GLU A 165 -2.97 -23.22 -17.64
N ASN A 166 -3.21 -22.25 -18.52
CA ASN A 166 -4.02 -21.06 -18.21
C ASN A 166 -5.45 -21.41 -17.80
N ARG A 167 -6.09 -22.36 -18.51
CA ARG A 167 -7.48 -22.71 -18.26
C ARG A 167 -7.66 -23.51 -16.97
N LEU A 168 -6.70 -24.35 -16.63
CA LEU A 168 -6.73 -25.19 -15.43
C LEU A 168 -6.03 -24.55 -14.24
N LYS A 169 -5.39 -23.40 -14.42
CA LYS A 169 -4.60 -22.70 -13.39
C LYS A 169 -3.52 -23.63 -12.82
N VAL A 170 -2.86 -24.37 -13.70
CA VAL A 170 -1.72 -25.23 -13.41
C VAL A 170 -0.52 -24.76 -14.20
N SER A 171 0.68 -25.10 -13.75
CA SER A 171 1.94 -24.77 -14.44
C SER A 171 2.86 -25.98 -14.47
N GLY A 172 3.77 -26.01 -15.43
CA GLY A 172 4.82 -27.02 -15.48
C GLY A 172 4.35 -28.35 -16.07
N LEU A 173 3.32 -28.35 -16.92
CA LEU A 173 2.87 -29.57 -17.60
C LEU A 173 4.02 -30.18 -18.43
N ALA A 174 4.84 -29.33 -19.04
CA ALA A 174 6.00 -29.74 -19.82
C ALA A 174 7.22 -30.14 -18.97
N ASP A 175 7.26 -29.92 -17.65
CA ASP A 175 8.50 -29.97 -16.86
C ASP A 175 9.17 -31.35 -16.82
N HIS A 176 8.39 -32.41 -16.96
CA HIS A 176 8.88 -33.79 -16.97
C HIS A 176 9.31 -34.27 -18.37
N PHE A 177 9.18 -33.42 -19.38
CA PHE A 177 9.46 -33.71 -20.78
C PHE A 177 10.48 -32.68 -21.32
N PRO A 178 11.80 -32.93 -21.14
CA PRO A 178 12.82 -31.92 -21.41
C PRO A 178 12.78 -31.30 -22.81
N ALA A 179 12.58 -32.10 -23.87
CA ALA A 179 12.52 -31.56 -25.23
C ALA A 179 11.25 -30.73 -25.44
N VAL A 180 10.11 -31.15 -24.87
CA VAL A 180 8.87 -30.35 -24.89
C VAL A 180 9.02 -29.06 -24.10
N LYS A 181 9.65 -29.09 -22.91
CA LYS A 181 9.95 -27.91 -22.11
C LYS A 181 10.83 -26.93 -22.85
N ASP A 182 11.87 -27.42 -23.52
CA ASP A 182 12.78 -26.60 -24.32
C ASP A 182 12.06 -25.95 -25.49
N LEU A 183 11.23 -26.71 -26.23
CA LEU A 183 10.36 -26.16 -27.27
C LEU A 183 9.43 -25.09 -26.70
N PHE A 184 8.75 -25.39 -25.59
CA PHE A 184 7.79 -24.48 -24.96
C PHE A 184 8.46 -23.15 -24.59
N ASN A 185 9.62 -23.20 -23.95
CA ASN A 185 10.40 -22.02 -23.58
C ASN A 185 10.90 -21.25 -24.81
N LYS A 186 11.33 -21.96 -25.86
CA LYS A 186 11.83 -21.37 -27.11
C LYS A 186 10.71 -20.61 -27.83
N VAL A 187 9.54 -21.22 -27.98
CA VAL A 187 8.36 -20.59 -28.61
C VAL A 187 7.82 -19.45 -27.75
N SER A 188 7.75 -19.61 -26.42
CA SER A 188 7.36 -18.54 -25.48
C SER A 188 8.24 -17.30 -25.65
N LYS A 189 9.57 -17.46 -25.65
CA LYS A 189 10.51 -16.34 -25.87
C LYS A 189 10.29 -15.65 -27.20
N GLY A 190 10.07 -16.43 -28.26
CA GLY A 190 9.72 -15.90 -29.58
C GLY A 190 8.48 -15.02 -29.50
N ILE A 191 7.38 -15.55 -28.96
CA ILE A 191 6.10 -14.83 -28.84
C ILE A 191 6.22 -13.58 -27.97
N THR A 192 6.91 -13.61 -26.83
CA THR A 192 7.11 -12.44 -25.96
C THR A 192 7.91 -11.33 -26.63
N ALA A 193 8.86 -11.67 -27.50
CA ALA A 193 9.59 -10.67 -28.28
C ALA A 193 8.69 -9.97 -29.33
N PHE A 194 7.62 -10.63 -29.79
CA PHE A 194 6.63 -10.06 -30.72
C PHE A 194 5.45 -9.37 -30.00
N SER A 195 5.11 -9.78 -28.78
CA SER A 195 4.00 -9.22 -27.99
C SER A 195 4.19 -7.76 -27.60
N SER A 196 5.43 -7.26 -27.62
CA SER A 196 5.76 -5.86 -27.41
C SER A 196 5.38 -4.96 -28.60
N ILE A 197 4.95 -5.52 -29.73
CA ILE A 197 4.70 -4.72 -30.95
C ILE A 197 3.27 -4.80 -31.49
N ASN A 198 2.50 -5.89 -31.43
CA ASN A 198 1.11 -5.91 -31.97
C ASN A 198 0.35 -7.22 -31.65
N LEU A 199 0.00 -7.47 -30.38
CA LEU A 199 -0.98 -8.52 -30.04
C LEU A 199 -2.30 -7.87 -29.59
N PRO A 200 -3.46 -8.24 -30.17
CA PRO A 200 -4.76 -7.77 -29.72
C PRO A 200 -5.00 -8.09 -28.23
N SER A 201 -5.92 -7.35 -27.60
CA SER A 201 -6.21 -7.40 -26.16
C SER A 201 -6.53 -8.78 -25.58
N CYS A 202 -6.61 -9.86 -26.35
CA CYS A 202 -6.69 -11.23 -25.81
C CYS A 202 -5.36 -11.78 -25.27
N TYR A 203 -4.26 -11.02 -25.41
CA TYR A 203 -3.02 -11.18 -24.63
C TYR A 203 -2.99 -10.35 -23.36
N GLN A 204 -3.90 -9.37 -23.20
CA GLN A 204 -4.45 -9.18 -21.88
C GLN A 204 -5.26 -10.46 -21.68
N LEU A 205 -4.72 -11.38 -20.90
CA LEU A 205 -5.56 -12.34 -20.18
C LEU A 205 -6.78 -11.54 -19.69
N ASP A 206 -8.00 -12.12 -19.65
CA ASP A 206 -9.04 -11.60 -18.76
C ASP A 206 -8.47 -11.77 -17.33
N MET A 207 -7.43 -11.00 -17.01
CA MET A 207 -6.95 -10.78 -15.68
C MET A 207 -8.10 -10.00 -15.08
N PRO A 208 -8.69 -10.50 -14.00
CA PRO A 208 -9.66 -9.73 -13.25
C PRO A 208 -9.17 -8.29 -13.14
N ASN A 209 -10.01 -7.34 -13.56
CA ASN A 209 -9.72 -5.95 -13.32
C ASN A 209 -9.90 -5.70 -11.83
N TYR A 210 -8.77 -5.60 -11.13
CA TYR A 210 -8.71 -5.35 -9.72
C TYR A 210 -8.71 -3.85 -9.47
N LYS A 211 -9.64 -3.38 -8.63
CA LYS A 211 -9.60 -2.04 -8.07
C LYS A 211 -9.66 -2.12 -6.55
N LEU A 212 -8.60 -1.68 -5.89
CA LEU A 212 -8.50 -1.63 -4.43
C LEU A 212 -8.79 -0.22 -3.95
N THR A 213 -9.83 -0.02 -3.14
CA THR A 213 -10.16 1.29 -2.54
C THR A 213 -9.83 1.29 -1.05
N TYR A 214 -8.96 2.20 -0.64
CA TYR A 214 -8.61 2.41 0.76
C TYR A 214 -8.12 3.84 1.00
N PHE A 215 -7.88 4.21 2.27
CA PHE A 215 -7.19 5.45 2.60
C PHE A 215 -5.79 5.50 1.97
N ASP A 216 -5.30 6.72 1.76
CA ASP A 216 -3.90 6.98 1.40
C ASP A 216 -2.94 6.72 2.59
N SER A 217 -2.90 5.48 3.04
CA SER A 217 -2.09 4.98 4.15
C SER A 217 -1.91 3.46 4.01
N ARG A 218 -1.00 2.85 4.76
CA ARG A 218 -0.82 1.39 4.80
C ARG A 218 -2.11 0.70 5.30
N GLY A 219 -2.32 0.77 6.62
CA GLY A 219 -3.52 0.28 7.30
C GLY A 219 -3.95 -1.12 6.87
N ARG A 220 -5.26 -1.36 6.86
CA ARG A 220 -5.85 -2.68 6.56
C ARG A 220 -5.74 -3.12 5.09
N ALA A 221 -5.23 -2.27 4.19
CA ALA A 221 -5.09 -2.57 2.76
C ALA A 221 -3.65 -2.90 2.34
N GLU A 222 -2.66 -2.69 3.20
CA GLU A 222 -1.25 -2.79 2.82
C GLU A 222 -0.88 -4.18 2.30
N LEU A 223 -1.31 -5.23 2.99
CA LEU A 223 -1.07 -6.60 2.56
C LEU A 223 -1.69 -6.93 1.19
N ALA A 224 -2.82 -6.33 0.84
CA ALA A 224 -3.40 -6.51 -0.49
C ALA A 224 -2.49 -5.89 -1.56
N ARG A 225 -1.95 -4.69 -1.32
CA ARG A 225 -1.00 -4.03 -2.23
C ARG A 225 0.31 -4.81 -2.35
N VAL A 226 0.84 -5.32 -1.24
CA VAL A 226 2.05 -6.17 -1.22
C VAL A 226 1.82 -7.45 -2.03
N LEU A 227 0.66 -8.09 -1.89
CA LEU A 227 0.30 -9.28 -2.66
C LEU A 227 0.19 -9.00 -4.17
N PHE A 228 -0.41 -7.88 -4.57
CA PHE A 228 -0.41 -7.46 -5.98
C PHE A 228 1.01 -7.24 -6.52
N ALA A 229 1.86 -6.54 -5.76
CA ALA A 229 3.24 -6.31 -6.13
C ALA A 229 4.04 -7.62 -6.25
N LEU A 230 3.90 -8.52 -5.28
CA LEU A 230 4.51 -9.85 -5.28
C LEU A 230 4.08 -10.69 -6.48
N ALA A 231 2.79 -10.65 -6.83
CA ALA A 231 2.25 -11.32 -8.00
C ALA A 231 2.66 -10.64 -9.32
N GLY A 232 3.08 -9.36 -9.27
CA GLY A 232 3.28 -8.55 -10.48
C GLY A 232 1.97 -8.36 -11.22
N GLN A 233 0.88 -8.30 -10.45
CA GLN A 233 -0.48 -8.17 -10.93
C GLN A 233 -0.85 -6.68 -10.91
N ASP A 234 -1.24 -6.16 -12.07
CA ASP A 234 -1.77 -4.80 -12.17
C ASP A 234 -3.12 -4.69 -11.45
N PHE A 235 -3.32 -3.56 -10.77
CA PHE A 235 -4.57 -3.17 -10.12
C PHE A 235 -4.68 -1.65 -10.06
N GLU A 236 -5.90 -1.13 -10.01
CA GLU A 236 -6.18 0.27 -9.74
C GLU A 236 -6.17 0.53 -8.22
N ASP A 237 -5.18 1.27 -7.70
CA ASP A 237 -5.07 1.67 -6.29
C ASP A 237 -5.81 3.00 -6.06
N VAL A 238 -7.10 2.93 -5.72
CA VAL A 238 -7.93 4.10 -5.42
C VAL A 238 -7.70 4.52 -3.98
N ARG A 239 -6.87 5.56 -3.82
CA ARG A 239 -6.54 6.17 -2.52
C ARG A 239 -7.47 7.33 -2.22
N ILE A 240 -8.28 7.20 -1.17
CA ILE A 240 -9.20 8.24 -0.73
C ILE A 240 -8.65 9.02 0.47
N GLN A 241 -9.08 10.27 0.62
CA GLN A 241 -8.77 11.07 1.81
C GLN A 241 -9.81 10.83 2.90
N ARG A 242 -9.42 11.04 4.18
CA ARG A 242 -10.33 10.84 5.33
C ARG A 242 -11.62 11.67 5.22
N GLN A 243 -11.52 12.87 4.65
CA GLN A 243 -12.66 13.77 4.44
C GLN A 243 -13.69 13.24 3.42
N ASP A 244 -13.28 12.37 2.49
CA ASP A 244 -14.16 11.82 1.45
C ASP A 244 -14.94 10.59 1.95
N TRP A 245 -14.47 9.97 3.05
CA TRP A 245 -15.06 8.74 3.59
C TRP A 245 -16.54 8.85 3.98
N PRO A 246 -17.02 9.92 4.66
CA PRO A 246 -18.43 10.03 5.03
C PRO A 246 -19.39 9.89 3.84
N ALA A 247 -19.01 10.38 2.65
CA ALA A 247 -19.82 10.29 1.44
C ALA A 247 -19.83 8.86 0.85
N LEU A 248 -18.71 8.15 0.96
CA LEU A 248 -18.53 6.79 0.42
C LEU A 248 -19.07 5.69 1.35
N LYS A 249 -19.18 5.96 2.65
CA LYS A 249 -19.53 4.94 3.66
C LYS A 249 -20.85 4.22 3.34
N ALA A 250 -21.87 4.97 2.92
CA ALA A 250 -23.18 4.43 2.61
C ALA A 250 -23.20 3.51 1.36
N SER A 251 -22.24 3.65 0.45
CA SER A 251 -22.12 2.79 -0.75
C SER A 251 -21.27 1.54 -0.52
N THR A 252 -20.67 1.38 0.67
CA THR A 252 -19.85 0.20 0.98
C THR A 252 -20.70 -0.97 1.49
N PRO A 253 -20.35 -2.24 1.18
CA PRO A 253 -21.15 -3.40 1.59
C PRO A 253 -21.40 -3.52 3.10
N PHE A 254 -20.41 -3.15 3.92
CA PHE A 254 -20.44 -3.31 5.38
C PHE A 254 -20.16 -2.02 6.15
N GLY A 255 -20.22 -0.85 5.50
CA GLY A 255 -19.93 0.43 6.16
C GLY A 255 -18.46 0.63 6.53
N GLN A 256 -17.53 -0.04 5.85
CA GLN A 256 -16.10 -0.05 6.16
C GLN A 256 -15.21 -0.22 4.90
N LEU A 257 -13.91 0.02 5.07
CA LEU A 257 -12.85 -0.16 4.09
C LEU A 257 -11.81 -1.16 4.63
N PRO A 258 -11.02 -1.84 3.77
CA PRO A 258 -10.89 -1.69 2.32
C PRO A 258 -12.01 -2.33 1.50
N LEU A 259 -12.08 -1.92 0.23
CA LEU A 259 -12.88 -2.57 -0.81
C LEU A 259 -11.97 -3.15 -1.89
N LEU A 260 -12.25 -4.37 -2.30
CA LEU A 260 -11.69 -4.95 -3.52
C LEU A 260 -12.82 -5.10 -4.53
N GLU A 261 -12.71 -4.44 -5.67
CA GLU A 261 -13.58 -4.65 -6.81
C GLU A 261 -12.88 -5.56 -7.82
N ILE A 262 -13.58 -6.61 -8.25
CA ILE A 262 -13.12 -7.58 -9.24
C ILE A 262 -14.16 -7.60 -10.35
N ASP A 263 -13.79 -7.12 -11.53
CA ASP A 263 -14.68 -7.08 -12.71
C ASP A 263 -16.05 -6.44 -12.42
N GLY A 264 -16.05 -5.32 -11.69
CA GLY A 264 -17.26 -4.58 -11.32
C GLY A 264 -17.98 -5.09 -10.06
N LYS A 265 -17.54 -6.19 -9.45
CA LYS A 265 -18.13 -6.71 -8.21
C LYS A 265 -17.30 -6.32 -6.99
N ILE A 266 -17.95 -5.65 -6.03
CA ILE A 266 -17.31 -5.14 -4.81
C ILE A 266 -17.35 -6.17 -3.67
N PHE A 267 -16.20 -6.34 -3.03
CA PHE A 267 -15.99 -7.14 -1.82
C PHE A 267 -15.40 -6.26 -0.72
N ALA A 268 -15.73 -6.55 0.53
CA ALA A 268 -15.23 -5.88 1.73
C ALA A 268 -14.72 -6.92 2.73
N GLU A 269 -14.12 -6.47 3.83
CA GLU A 269 -13.33 -7.24 4.83
C GLU A 269 -11.87 -7.46 4.42
N SER A 270 -10.95 -6.82 5.14
CA SER A 270 -9.52 -6.86 4.81
C SER A 270 -8.95 -8.27 4.84
N VAL A 271 -9.30 -9.08 5.85
CA VAL A 271 -8.80 -10.46 5.97
C VAL A 271 -9.32 -11.30 4.82
N ALA A 272 -10.60 -11.20 4.47
CA ALA A 272 -11.18 -11.94 3.35
C ALA A 272 -10.53 -11.56 2.01
N ILE A 273 -10.31 -10.26 1.76
CA ILE A 273 -9.62 -9.74 0.59
C ILE A 273 -8.20 -10.29 0.49
N VAL A 274 -7.42 -10.16 1.57
CA VAL A 274 -6.02 -10.61 1.60
C VAL A 274 -5.91 -12.13 1.48
N THR A 275 -6.78 -12.90 2.13
CA THR A 275 -6.84 -14.37 1.99
C THR A 275 -7.20 -14.79 0.57
N PHE A 276 -8.15 -14.10 -0.08
CA PHE A 276 -8.49 -14.35 -1.48
C PHE A 276 -7.28 -14.11 -2.39
N LEU A 277 -6.64 -12.94 -2.28
CA LEU A 277 -5.47 -12.60 -3.10
C LEU A 277 -4.29 -13.55 -2.86
N ALA A 278 -4.06 -13.96 -1.60
CA ALA A 278 -3.04 -14.95 -1.30
C ALA A 278 -3.32 -16.32 -1.93
N LYS A 279 -4.58 -16.76 -1.96
CA LYS A 279 -4.98 -17.99 -2.67
C LYS A 279 -4.76 -17.85 -4.18
N GLU A 280 -5.23 -16.75 -4.76
CA GLU A 280 -5.13 -16.48 -6.20
C GLU A 280 -3.67 -16.42 -6.67
N PHE A 281 -2.79 -15.83 -5.85
CA PHE A 281 -1.38 -15.62 -6.20
C PHE A 281 -0.43 -16.69 -5.65
N GLY A 282 -0.95 -17.75 -5.02
CA GLY A 282 -0.16 -18.91 -4.59
C GLY A 282 0.62 -18.75 -3.27
N TYR A 283 0.20 -17.82 -2.41
CA TYR A 283 0.77 -17.57 -1.07
C TYR A 283 -0.04 -18.20 0.08
N TYR A 284 -1.01 -19.07 -0.21
CA TYR A 284 -1.92 -19.67 0.79
C TYR A 284 -1.77 -21.20 0.94
N GLY A 285 -0.56 -21.69 1.20
CA GLY A 285 -0.29 -23.10 1.50
C GLY A 285 -0.59 -24.08 0.35
N LYS A 286 0.05 -25.25 0.35
CA LYS A 286 -0.11 -26.26 -0.72
C LYS A 286 -1.12 -27.34 -0.39
N ASN A 287 -1.54 -27.43 0.87
CA ASN A 287 -2.46 -28.44 1.37
C ASN A 287 -3.27 -27.89 2.57
N PRO A 288 -4.36 -28.56 2.98
CA PRO A 288 -5.23 -28.07 4.05
C PRO A 288 -4.54 -27.85 5.40
N LEU A 289 -3.50 -28.62 5.73
CA LEU A 289 -2.76 -28.45 7.00
C LEU A 289 -1.89 -27.19 6.95
N GLU A 290 -1.22 -26.93 5.83
CA GLU A 290 -0.50 -25.67 5.63
C GLU A 290 -1.45 -24.47 5.63
N SER A 291 -2.61 -24.56 4.98
CA SER A 291 -3.63 -23.51 5.04
C SER A 291 -4.10 -23.23 6.46
N LEU A 292 -4.33 -24.28 7.26
CA LEU A 292 -4.70 -24.15 8.67
C LEU A 292 -3.59 -23.51 9.52
N ALA A 293 -2.34 -23.91 9.30
CA ALA A 293 -1.19 -23.32 9.98
C ALA A 293 -1.01 -21.84 9.62
N ILE A 294 -1.26 -21.47 8.36
CA ILE A 294 -1.26 -20.07 7.92
C ILE A 294 -2.36 -19.31 8.67
N ASP A 295 -3.60 -19.81 8.66
CA ASP A 295 -4.72 -19.17 9.34
C ASP A 295 -4.44 -18.99 10.84
N GLN A 296 -3.83 -19.98 11.49
CA GLN A 296 -3.45 -19.90 12.91
C GLN A 296 -2.57 -18.67 13.19
N VAL A 297 -1.54 -18.42 12.37
CA VAL A 297 -0.66 -17.26 12.51
C VAL A 297 -1.40 -15.97 12.15
N VAL A 298 -2.20 -15.98 11.08
CA VAL A 298 -3.00 -14.82 10.64
C VAL A 298 -3.95 -14.36 11.74
N PHE A 299 -4.67 -15.29 12.38
CA PHE A 299 -5.59 -14.95 13.47
C PHE A 299 -4.86 -14.48 14.74
N LEU A 300 -3.68 -15.03 15.05
CA LEU A 300 -2.84 -14.51 16.12
C LEU A 300 -2.38 -13.06 15.84
N VAL A 301 -2.04 -12.74 14.58
CA VAL A 301 -1.75 -11.37 14.16
C VAL A 301 -2.99 -10.48 14.25
N GLN A 302 -4.17 -10.97 13.90
CA GLN A 302 -5.42 -10.21 14.07
C GLN A 302 -5.70 -9.88 15.55
N ASP A 303 -5.44 -10.80 16.47
CA ASP A 303 -5.56 -10.53 17.90
C ASP A 303 -4.60 -9.40 18.33
N ALA A 304 -3.35 -9.44 17.87
CA ALA A 304 -2.36 -8.39 18.12
C ALA A 304 -2.76 -7.04 17.49
N VAL A 305 -3.26 -7.03 16.26
CA VAL A 305 -3.75 -5.82 15.57
C VAL A 305 -4.95 -5.25 16.31
N ASN A 306 -5.90 -6.07 16.73
CA ASN A 306 -7.08 -5.61 17.46
C ASN A 306 -6.71 -5.06 18.84
N ALA A 307 -5.74 -5.66 19.52
CA ALA A 307 -5.17 -5.12 20.76
C ALA A 307 -4.48 -3.77 20.52
N ALA A 308 -3.64 -3.67 19.48
CA ALA A 308 -2.98 -2.43 19.09
C ALA A 308 -3.99 -1.32 18.76
N VAL A 309 -5.00 -1.62 17.93
CA VAL A 309 -6.05 -0.67 17.54
C VAL A 309 -6.84 -0.20 18.77
N ARG A 310 -7.23 -1.13 19.64
CA ARG A 310 -7.94 -0.79 20.89
C ARG A 310 -7.10 0.12 21.78
N ALA A 311 -5.81 -0.17 21.94
CA ALA A 311 -4.93 0.57 22.83
C ALA A 311 -4.50 1.93 22.26
N LEU A 312 -4.16 1.98 20.98
CA LEU A 312 -3.49 3.11 20.34
C LEU A 312 -4.45 4.03 19.55
N ILE A 313 -5.65 3.55 19.19
CA ILE A 313 -6.57 4.28 18.31
C ILE A 313 -7.95 4.45 18.96
N GLU A 314 -8.62 3.35 19.32
CA GLU A 314 -10.03 3.38 19.76
C GLU A 314 -10.21 3.69 21.25
N SER A 315 -9.13 3.67 22.03
CA SER A 315 -9.16 4.03 23.44
C SER A 315 -9.62 5.48 23.65
N PRO A 316 -10.37 5.74 24.74
CA PRO A 316 -10.61 7.11 25.21
C PRO A 316 -9.31 7.88 25.32
N GLU A 317 -9.32 9.17 24.98
CA GLU A 317 -8.12 9.99 24.85
C GLU A 317 -7.27 10.02 26.13
N ASP A 318 -7.90 10.00 27.31
CA ASP A 318 -7.20 9.88 28.60
C ASP A 318 -6.57 8.53 28.86
N GLN A 319 -7.15 7.46 28.33
CA GLN A 319 -6.66 6.11 28.57
C GLN A 319 -5.64 5.69 27.51
N ARG A 320 -5.56 6.39 26.38
CA ARG A 320 -4.71 6.02 25.24
C ARG A 320 -3.23 5.93 25.58
N ALA A 321 -2.69 6.86 26.36
CA ALA A 321 -1.29 6.81 26.76
C ALA A 321 -1.01 5.59 27.67
N LEU A 322 -1.88 5.33 28.65
CA LEU A 322 -1.75 4.21 29.58
C LEU A 322 -1.91 2.86 28.86
N LEU A 323 -3.00 2.70 28.10
CA LEU A 323 -3.29 1.48 27.36
C LEU A 323 -2.28 1.25 26.24
N GLY A 324 -1.83 2.31 25.58
CA GLY A 324 -0.72 2.25 24.62
C GLY A 324 0.54 1.73 25.27
N LYS A 325 0.95 2.30 26.41
CA LYS A 325 2.10 1.80 27.18
C LYS A 325 1.94 0.35 27.59
N GLN A 326 0.76 -0.02 28.13
CA GLN A 326 0.46 -1.40 28.52
C GLN A 326 0.56 -2.36 27.33
N PHE A 327 -0.01 -2.00 26.18
CA PHE A 327 0.10 -2.80 24.98
C PHE A 327 1.57 -2.97 24.57
N LEU A 328 2.36 -1.89 24.57
CA LEU A 328 3.76 -1.93 24.13
C LEU A 328 4.70 -2.67 25.07
N GLU A 329 4.53 -2.52 26.38
CA GLU A 329 5.42 -3.10 27.38
C GLU A 329 5.00 -4.50 27.83
N GLU A 330 3.72 -4.87 27.68
CA GLU A 330 3.19 -6.13 28.20
C GLU A 330 2.56 -7.04 27.15
N GLU A 331 1.74 -6.52 26.23
CA GLU A 331 1.00 -7.37 25.28
C GLU A 331 1.84 -7.69 24.03
N LEU A 332 2.43 -6.67 23.40
CA LEU A 332 3.25 -6.81 22.21
C LEU A 332 4.42 -7.79 22.42
N PRO A 333 5.18 -7.76 23.54
CA PRO A 333 6.23 -8.74 23.78
C PRO A 333 5.73 -10.18 23.85
N LYS A 334 4.48 -10.41 24.33
CA LYS A 334 3.88 -11.76 24.34
C LYS A 334 3.59 -12.25 22.93
N TYR A 335 3.04 -11.39 22.06
CA TYR A 335 2.82 -11.73 20.66
C TYR A 335 4.13 -12.00 19.92
N VAL A 336 5.12 -11.11 20.08
CA VAL A 336 6.45 -11.26 19.45
C VAL A 336 7.15 -12.54 19.91
N ALA A 337 7.07 -12.88 21.20
CA ALA A 337 7.62 -14.14 21.70
C ALA A 337 6.93 -15.38 21.10
N LEU A 338 5.61 -15.32 20.86
CA LEU A 338 4.88 -16.39 20.16
C LEU A 338 5.29 -16.48 18.69
N PHE A 339 5.45 -15.35 18.00
CA PHE A 339 5.91 -15.31 16.60
C PHE A 339 7.31 -15.91 16.45
N GLU A 340 8.26 -15.49 17.29
CA GLU A 340 9.62 -16.05 17.29
C GLU A 340 9.60 -17.55 17.59
N LYS A 341 8.83 -17.99 18.58
CA LYS A 341 8.67 -19.42 18.90
C LYS A 341 8.17 -20.22 17.69
N LEU A 342 7.12 -19.76 17.01
CA LEU A 342 6.55 -20.45 15.85
C LEU A 342 7.55 -20.52 14.67
N LEU A 343 8.33 -19.46 14.43
CA LEU A 343 9.39 -19.47 13.42
C LEU A 343 10.52 -20.45 13.76
N VAL A 344 10.94 -20.48 15.04
CA VAL A 344 11.95 -21.43 15.53
C VAL A 344 11.47 -22.87 15.38
N GLU A 345 10.21 -23.15 15.72
CA GLU A 345 9.61 -24.48 15.58
C GLU A 345 9.48 -24.94 14.12
N SER A 346 9.21 -24.01 13.20
CA SER A 346 9.21 -24.29 11.77
C SER A 346 10.61 -24.68 11.27
N GLY A 347 11.65 -23.93 11.67
CA GLY A 347 13.05 -24.25 11.36
C GLY A 347 13.47 -23.97 9.91
N THR A 348 12.60 -23.37 9.10
CA THR A 348 12.82 -23.13 7.66
C THR A 348 13.11 -21.67 7.31
N GLY A 349 12.97 -20.77 8.29
CA GLY A 349 13.03 -19.32 8.07
C GLY A 349 11.69 -18.71 7.63
N TYR A 350 10.63 -19.51 7.53
CA TYR A 350 9.25 -19.10 7.25
C TYR A 350 8.29 -19.73 8.26
N PHE A 351 7.11 -19.14 8.47
CA PHE A 351 6.12 -19.67 9.42
C PHE A 351 5.52 -21.00 8.97
N VAL A 352 5.33 -21.20 7.66
CA VAL A 352 4.71 -22.41 7.11
C VAL A 352 5.46 -22.89 5.87
N GLY A 353 5.87 -24.16 5.89
CA GLY A 353 6.62 -24.75 4.79
C GLY A 353 8.00 -24.11 4.61
N ASN A 354 8.53 -24.11 3.38
CA ASN A 354 9.90 -23.68 3.07
C ASN A 354 9.94 -22.45 2.15
N SER A 355 8.88 -21.66 2.11
CA SER A 355 8.74 -20.51 1.22
C SER A 355 7.79 -19.48 1.81
N LEU A 356 7.92 -18.23 1.35
CA LEU A 356 7.01 -17.13 1.69
C LEU A 356 5.53 -17.53 1.59
N THR A 357 4.78 -17.28 2.66
CA THR A 357 3.32 -17.46 2.73
C THR A 357 2.64 -16.22 3.31
N LEU A 358 1.31 -16.24 3.31
CA LEU A 358 0.52 -15.17 3.92
C LEU A 358 0.82 -14.96 5.42
N ALA A 359 1.20 -16.01 6.16
CA ALA A 359 1.57 -15.90 7.57
C ALA A 359 2.79 -14.99 7.77
N ASP A 360 3.81 -15.17 6.94
CA ASP A 360 5.03 -14.36 6.92
C ASP A 360 4.71 -12.88 6.64
N LEU A 361 3.86 -12.63 5.65
CA LEU A 361 3.44 -11.28 5.26
C LEU A 361 2.74 -10.56 6.41
N TYR A 362 1.81 -11.22 7.11
CA TYR A 362 1.07 -10.61 8.21
C TYR A 362 1.96 -10.20 9.39
N VAL A 363 2.93 -11.05 9.76
CA VAL A 363 3.86 -10.72 10.85
C VAL A 363 4.82 -9.61 10.43
N TRP A 364 5.34 -9.67 9.20
CA TRP A 364 6.21 -8.63 8.65
C TRP A 364 5.51 -7.26 8.59
N ASP A 365 4.26 -7.21 8.11
CA ASP A 365 3.49 -5.96 8.01
C ASP A 365 3.11 -5.40 9.39
N LEU A 366 2.70 -6.25 10.34
CA LEU A 366 2.39 -5.82 11.71
C LEU A 366 3.62 -5.18 12.37
N ILE A 367 4.73 -5.92 12.45
CA ILE A 367 5.94 -5.44 13.15
C ILE A 367 6.53 -4.25 12.40
N GLY A 368 6.64 -4.32 11.07
CA GLY A 368 7.15 -3.21 10.26
C GLY A 368 6.30 -1.94 10.37
N THR A 369 4.98 -2.07 10.49
CA THR A 369 4.09 -0.93 10.74
C THR A 369 4.27 -0.37 12.13
N LEU A 370 4.41 -1.20 13.17
CA LEU A 370 4.67 -0.73 14.53
C LEU A 370 6.03 -0.03 14.63
N GLU A 371 7.11 -0.62 14.11
CA GLU A 371 8.44 0.00 14.17
C GLU A 371 8.47 1.36 13.45
N SER A 372 7.76 1.49 12.32
CA SER A 372 7.75 2.73 11.53
C SER A 372 6.71 3.77 11.95
N SER A 373 5.55 3.38 12.50
CA SER A 373 4.45 4.31 12.78
C SER A 373 4.42 4.81 14.23
N ILE A 374 5.02 4.08 15.17
CA ILE A 374 5.07 4.44 16.59
C ILE A 374 6.50 4.46 17.15
N ASN A 375 7.50 4.53 16.27
CA ASN A 375 8.94 4.67 16.55
C ASN A 375 9.48 3.69 17.61
N ILE A 376 9.05 2.43 17.53
CA ILE A 376 9.61 1.36 18.36
C ILE A 376 10.76 0.75 17.59
N GLN A 377 11.93 0.64 18.23
CA GLN A 377 13.11 0.08 17.59
C GLN A 377 13.54 -1.21 18.28
N GLY A 378 14.08 -2.12 17.48
CA GLY A 378 14.79 -3.29 17.98
C GLY A 378 13.93 -4.51 18.29
N ILE A 379 12.63 -4.51 17.92
CA ILE A 379 11.79 -5.71 18.03
C ILE A 379 12.39 -6.79 17.14
N VAL A 380 12.64 -6.47 15.87
CA VAL A 380 13.19 -7.43 14.91
C VAL A 380 14.61 -7.85 15.29
N SER A 381 15.49 -6.90 15.63
CA SER A 381 16.89 -7.22 15.93
C SER A 381 17.10 -8.01 17.22
N ALA A 382 16.14 -7.97 18.16
CA ALA A 382 16.19 -8.76 19.39
C ALA A 382 15.81 -10.24 19.19
N HIS A 383 15.25 -10.61 18.04
CA HIS A 383 14.69 -11.93 17.77
C HIS A 383 15.29 -12.52 16.48
N PRO A 384 16.25 -13.48 16.58
CA PRO A 384 17.04 -13.92 15.43
C PRO A 384 16.24 -14.50 14.25
N SER A 385 15.16 -15.23 14.51
CA SER A 385 14.36 -15.86 13.45
C SER A 385 13.49 -14.83 12.75
N LEU A 386 12.90 -13.89 13.49
CA LEU A 386 12.25 -12.70 12.94
C LEU A 386 13.23 -11.84 12.12
N ALA A 387 14.45 -11.60 12.61
CA ALA A 387 15.47 -10.85 11.86
C ALA A 387 15.81 -11.54 10.53
N THR A 388 15.89 -12.88 10.53
CA THR A 388 16.10 -13.68 9.32
C THR A 388 14.92 -13.54 8.35
N LEU A 389 13.68 -13.64 8.86
CA LEU A 389 12.48 -13.46 8.06
C LEU A 389 12.44 -12.07 7.42
N PHE A 390 12.64 -11.01 8.21
CA PHE A 390 12.69 -9.63 7.73
C PHE A 390 13.76 -9.42 6.67
N THR A 391 14.96 -9.98 6.88
CA THR A 391 16.03 -9.94 5.88
C THR A 391 15.61 -10.62 4.57
N ASN A 392 14.92 -11.76 4.63
CA ASN A 392 14.42 -12.45 3.44
C ASN A 392 13.34 -11.63 2.72
N MET A 393 12.44 -11.00 3.49
CA MET A 393 11.38 -10.12 2.98
C MET A 393 11.95 -8.90 2.26
N ASP A 394 12.87 -8.19 2.90
CA ASP A 394 13.47 -6.96 2.38
C ASP A 394 14.36 -7.22 1.15
N ASN A 395 14.88 -8.45 1.01
CA ASN A 395 15.64 -8.90 -0.17
C ASN A 395 14.76 -9.49 -1.26
N THR A 396 13.45 -9.63 -1.05
CA THR A 396 12.54 -10.06 -2.12
C THR A 396 12.33 -8.90 -3.10
N GLU A 397 12.89 -9.02 -4.31
CA GLU A 397 12.99 -7.92 -5.29
C GLU A 397 11.67 -7.17 -5.52
N ARG A 398 10.54 -7.89 -5.60
CA ARG A 398 9.21 -7.29 -5.80
C ARG A 398 8.71 -6.53 -4.58
N ILE A 399 8.94 -7.06 -3.37
CA ILE A 399 8.63 -6.34 -2.11
C ILE A 399 9.50 -5.10 -2.02
N LYS A 400 10.80 -5.23 -2.24
CA LYS A 400 11.75 -4.12 -2.21
C LYS A 400 11.36 -3.01 -3.19
N THR A 401 11.01 -3.37 -4.42
CA THR A 401 10.54 -2.43 -5.45
C THR A 401 9.26 -1.72 -5.03
N TYR A 402 8.27 -2.47 -4.52
CA TYR A 402 7.04 -1.89 -4.01
C TYR A 402 7.29 -0.96 -2.82
N VAL A 403 8.08 -1.39 -1.83
CA VAL A 403 8.42 -0.59 -0.64
C VAL A 403 9.16 0.69 -1.01
N ALA A 404 10.01 0.66 -2.04
CA ALA A 404 10.71 1.85 -2.54
C ALA A 404 9.81 2.81 -3.33
N SER A 405 8.78 2.29 -3.99
CA SER A 405 7.85 3.08 -4.82
C SER A 405 6.56 3.51 -4.10
N ARG A 406 6.19 2.83 -3.00
CA ARG A 406 4.97 3.14 -2.25
C ARG A 406 5.10 4.53 -1.61
N PRO A 407 4.00 5.29 -1.52
CA PRO A 407 4.00 6.56 -0.80
C PRO A 407 4.56 6.36 0.61
N ALA A 408 5.44 7.26 1.04
CA ALA A 408 5.93 7.27 2.41
C ALA A 408 4.74 7.30 3.38
N ILE A 409 4.91 6.73 4.58
CA ILE A 409 3.90 6.92 5.64
C ILE A 409 3.73 8.43 5.77
N ILE A 410 2.54 8.95 5.46
CA ILE A 410 2.22 10.35 5.67
C ILE A 410 2.04 10.52 7.18
N MET A 411 3.16 10.59 7.88
CA MET A 411 3.26 11.56 8.96
C MET A 411 3.22 12.91 8.27
N ALA A 412 2.32 13.79 8.71
CA ALA A 412 2.24 15.13 8.15
C ALA A 412 3.65 15.74 8.15
N ARG A 413 4.13 16.16 6.98
CA ARG A 413 5.45 16.79 6.88
C ARG A 413 5.32 18.20 7.41
N TYR A 414 5.87 18.42 8.60
CA TYR A 414 5.89 19.72 9.24
C TYR A 414 7.17 20.47 8.89
N LYS A 415 7.01 21.75 8.54
CA LYS A 415 8.12 22.70 8.43
C LYS A 415 7.74 24.00 9.11
N LEU A 416 8.52 24.40 10.10
CA LEU A 416 8.31 25.62 10.89
C LEU A 416 9.35 26.65 10.47
N THR A 417 8.90 27.80 9.94
CA THR A 417 9.80 28.90 9.57
C THR A 417 9.67 30.05 10.56
N TYR A 418 10.76 30.41 11.22
CA TYR A 418 10.83 31.55 12.14
C TYR A 418 12.26 32.10 12.25
N PHE A 419 12.44 33.21 12.95
CA PHE A 419 13.76 33.69 13.30
C PHE A 419 14.54 32.66 14.13
N ASP A 420 15.87 32.76 14.10
CA ASP A 420 16.75 32.04 15.04
C ASP A 420 16.68 32.64 16.46
N ALA A 421 15.49 32.61 17.03
CA ALA A 421 15.15 33.11 18.36
C ALA A 421 13.95 32.32 18.90
N ARG A 422 13.70 32.41 20.21
CA ARG A 422 12.49 31.82 20.85
C ARG A 422 11.23 32.46 20.25
N GLY A 423 10.91 33.67 20.70
CA GLY A 423 9.81 34.50 20.17
C GLY A 423 8.49 33.75 20.01
N ARG A 424 7.70 34.11 18.99
CA ARG A 424 6.36 33.57 18.75
C ARG A 424 6.32 32.12 18.24
N ALA A 425 7.47 31.50 17.96
CA ALA A 425 7.55 30.12 17.47
C ALA A 425 8.02 29.12 18.53
N GLU A 426 8.49 29.59 19.69
CA GLU A 426 9.08 28.70 20.69
C GLU A 426 8.09 27.66 21.18
N LEU A 427 6.88 28.08 21.53
CA LEU A 427 5.83 27.17 21.95
C LEU A 427 5.52 26.10 20.89
N ALA A 428 5.58 26.43 19.59
CA ALA A 428 5.40 25.43 18.52
C ALA A 428 6.54 24.40 18.53
N ARG A 429 7.80 24.82 18.74
CA ARG A 429 8.95 23.90 18.86
C ARG A 429 8.83 23.01 20.10
N VAL A 430 8.37 23.57 21.22
CA VAL A 430 8.12 22.82 22.46
C VAL A 430 7.04 21.77 22.25
N LEU A 431 5.96 22.10 21.54
CA LEU A 431 4.89 21.16 21.19
C LEU A 431 5.42 20.00 20.33
N PHE A 432 6.23 20.29 19.30
CA PHE A 432 6.89 19.24 18.50
C PHE A 432 7.81 18.35 19.35
N ALA A 433 8.64 18.95 20.20
CA ALA A 433 9.55 18.23 21.07
C ALA A 433 8.81 17.33 22.06
N LEU A 434 7.77 17.85 22.72
CA LEU A 434 6.92 17.11 23.65
C LEU A 434 6.24 15.92 22.95
N ALA A 435 5.69 16.14 21.75
CA ALA A 435 5.08 15.08 20.94
C ALA A 435 6.10 14.07 20.38
N GLY A 436 7.39 14.42 20.33
CA GLY A 436 8.41 13.62 19.64
C GLY A 436 8.19 13.59 18.12
N GLN A 437 7.51 14.63 17.60
CA GLN A 437 7.16 14.75 16.20
C GLN A 437 8.30 15.44 15.44
N GLU A 438 8.82 14.77 14.42
CA GLU A 438 9.82 15.37 13.54
C GLU A 438 9.24 16.52 12.72
N PHE A 439 10.03 17.58 12.56
CA PHE A 439 9.72 18.75 11.74
C PHE A 439 11.00 19.41 11.23
N GLU A 440 10.90 20.12 10.10
CA GLU A 440 11.97 20.95 9.57
C GLU A 440 11.93 22.35 10.24
N ASP A 441 12.89 22.65 11.14
CA ASP A 441 13.03 23.95 11.81
C ASP A 441 13.86 24.92 10.95
N VAL A 442 13.19 25.70 10.10
CA VAL A 442 13.83 26.71 9.25
C VAL A 442 14.01 28.01 10.02
N ARG A 443 15.26 28.23 10.44
CA ARG A 443 15.69 29.41 11.19
C ARG A 443 16.28 30.46 10.25
N ILE A 444 15.59 31.59 10.12
CA ILE A 444 16.05 32.70 9.27
C ILE A 444 16.76 33.79 10.08
N GLN A 445 17.64 34.55 9.42
CA GLN A 445 18.27 35.72 10.02
C GLN A 445 17.46 36.99 9.72
N MET A 446 17.62 38.03 10.54
CA MET A 446 16.86 39.29 10.40
C MET A 446 17.08 39.96 9.03
N GLN A 447 18.26 39.79 8.44
CA GLN A 447 18.60 40.30 7.11
C GLN A 447 17.85 39.61 5.96
N ASP A 448 17.37 38.38 6.16
CA ASP A 448 16.65 37.61 5.15
C ASP A 448 15.14 37.91 5.15
N TRP A 449 14.65 38.49 6.26
CA TRP A 449 13.22 38.77 6.44
C TRP A 449 12.60 39.69 5.38
N PRO A 450 13.24 40.79 4.94
CA PRO A 450 12.65 41.66 3.92
C PRO A 450 12.28 40.93 2.62
N ALA A 451 13.09 39.95 2.20
CA ALA A 451 12.83 39.14 1.01
C ALA A 451 11.68 38.14 1.23
N LEU A 452 11.64 37.49 2.39
CA LEU A 452 10.61 36.50 2.73
C LEU A 452 9.26 37.14 3.02
N LYS A 453 9.22 38.36 3.57
CA LYS A 453 7.98 39.02 4.01
C LYS A 453 6.92 39.08 2.92
N ALA A 454 7.32 39.38 1.68
CA ALA A 454 6.42 39.47 0.53
C ALA A 454 5.78 38.12 0.13
N THR A 455 6.35 36.99 0.57
CA THR A 455 5.84 35.64 0.27
C THR A 455 5.00 35.06 1.40
N THR A 456 4.89 35.75 2.54
CA THR A 456 4.13 35.26 3.70
C THR A 456 2.64 35.64 3.59
N PRO A 457 1.69 34.79 4.08
CA PRO A 457 0.26 35.05 3.95
C PRO A 457 -0.22 36.39 4.55
N PHE A 458 0.36 36.79 5.69
CA PHE A 458 -0.06 37.99 6.44
C PHE A 458 1.07 39.01 6.65
N GLY A 459 2.21 38.86 5.96
CA GLY A 459 3.36 39.75 6.17
C GLY A 459 4.07 39.56 7.52
N GLN A 460 3.91 38.38 8.16
CA GLN A 460 4.38 38.07 9.51
C GLN A 460 4.89 36.62 9.62
N LEU A 461 5.63 36.35 10.70
CA LEU A 461 6.12 35.03 11.12
C LEU A 461 5.59 34.72 12.53
N PRO A 462 5.44 33.44 12.94
CA PRO A 462 5.90 32.21 12.26
C PRO A 462 5.02 31.72 11.11
N LEU A 463 5.61 30.81 10.31
CA LEU A 463 4.89 30.00 9.33
C LEU A 463 4.98 28.52 9.73
N LEU A 464 3.86 27.81 9.66
CA LEU A 464 3.81 26.36 9.68
C LEU A 464 3.39 25.87 8.29
N GLU A 465 4.21 25.06 7.66
CA GLU A 465 3.86 24.31 6.47
C GLU A 465 3.50 22.87 6.89
N VAL A 466 2.31 22.43 6.48
CA VAL A 466 1.79 21.07 6.70
C VAL A 466 1.51 20.48 5.33
N ASP A 467 2.26 19.46 4.94
CA ASP A 467 2.12 18.77 3.64
C ASP A 467 2.11 19.73 2.44
N GLY A 468 3.02 20.71 2.45
CA GLY A 468 3.16 21.71 1.40
C GLY A 468 2.23 22.92 1.50
N LYS A 469 1.28 22.92 2.45
CA LYS A 469 0.36 24.05 2.67
C LYS A 469 0.84 24.94 3.81
N VAL A 470 1.02 26.23 3.51
CA VAL A 470 1.55 27.23 4.46
C VAL A 470 0.43 27.90 5.24
N PHE A 471 0.61 27.98 6.56
CA PHE A 471 -0.25 28.65 7.53
C PHE A 471 0.57 29.67 8.33
N ALA A 472 -0.07 30.75 8.76
CA ALA A 472 0.52 31.82 9.57
C ALA A 472 -0.38 32.08 10.80
N GLU A 473 0.09 32.95 11.71
CA GLU A 473 -0.45 33.24 13.05
C GLU A 473 0.00 32.24 14.13
N SER A 474 0.79 32.72 15.09
CA SER A 474 1.39 31.87 16.13
C SER A 474 0.36 31.16 16.98
N VAL A 475 -0.74 31.84 17.36
CA VAL A 475 -1.81 31.24 18.17
C VAL A 475 -2.51 30.14 17.39
N ALA A 476 -2.88 30.38 16.13
CA ALA A 476 -3.52 29.38 15.29
C ALA A 476 -2.63 28.14 15.10
N ILE A 477 -1.32 28.35 14.90
CA ILE A 477 -0.33 27.29 14.77
C ILE A 477 -0.26 26.44 16.04
N VAL A 478 -0.08 27.04 17.22
CA VAL A 478 0.03 26.26 18.47
C VAL A 478 -1.29 25.62 18.88
N THR A 479 -2.43 26.24 18.56
CA THR A 479 -3.76 25.63 18.77
C THR A 479 -3.97 24.43 17.85
N TYR A 480 -3.55 24.50 16.58
CA TYR A 480 -3.57 23.36 15.67
C TYR A 480 -2.68 22.23 16.19
N LEU A 481 -1.41 22.52 16.51
CA LEU A 481 -0.46 21.52 17.02
C LEU A 481 -0.92 20.91 18.33
N ALA A 482 -1.50 21.71 19.25
CA ALA A 482 -2.06 21.18 20.49
C ALA A 482 -3.23 20.22 20.23
N LYS A 483 -4.11 20.51 19.26
CA LYS A 483 -5.18 19.57 18.87
C LYS A 483 -4.61 18.28 18.27
N GLU A 484 -3.65 18.39 17.37
CA GLU A 484 -2.99 17.24 16.75
C GLU A 484 -2.27 16.36 17.78
N PHE A 485 -1.70 16.95 18.83
CA PHE A 485 -0.92 16.25 19.84
C PHE A 485 -1.71 15.93 21.13
N GLY A 486 -3.03 16.11 21.14
CA GLY A 486 -3.90 15.74 22.27
C GLY A 486 -3.76 16.63 23.52
N LEU A 487 -3.42 17.91 23.32
CA LEU A 487 -3.19 18.92 24.37
C LEU A 487 -4.28 20.01 24.42
N TYR A 488 -5.42 19.80 23.76
CA TYR A 488 -6.49 20.80 23.60
C TYR A 488 -7.84 20.41 24.26
N GLY A 489 -7.78 19.68 25.37
CA GLY A 489 -8.96 19.30 26.16
C GLY A 489 -9.84 18.25 25.47
N LYS A 490 -10.58 17.47 26.26
CA LYS A 490 -11.36 16.32 25.77
C LYS A 490 -12.78 16.69 25.33
N ASN A 491 -13.23 17.89 25.65
CA ASN A 491 -14.58 18.38 25.35
C ASN A 491 -14.61 19.90 25.22
N ASN A 492 -15.73 20.43 24.71
CA ASN A 492 -15.87 21.86 24.43
C ASN A 492 -15.70 22.76 25.66
N LEU A 493 -16.04 22.30 26.87
CA LEU A 493 -15.85 23.11 28.08
C LEU A 493 -14.38 23.17 28.48
N GLU A 494 -13.65 22.07 28.37
CA GLU A 494 -12.20 22.05 28.57
C GLU A 494 -11.48 22.88 27.51
N SER A 495 -11.84 22.74 26.23
CA SER A 495 -11.27 23.58 25.16
C SER A 495 -11.56 25.07 25.40
N LEU A 496 -12.75 25.43 25.87
CA LEU A 496 -13.09 26.81 26.23
C LEU A 496 -12.24 27.32 27.42
N ALA A 497 -12.04 26.48 28.45
CA ALA A 497 -11.20 26.83 29.59
C ALA A 497 -9.72 27.01 29.17
N ILE A 498 -9.24 26.18 28.24
CA ILE A 498 -7.90 26.33 27.65
C ILE A 498 -7.80 27.66 26.90
N ASP A 499 -8.76 27.95 26.03
CA ASP A 499 -8.81 29.20 25.28
C ASP A 499 -8.89 30.42 26.18
N GLN A 500 -9.62 30.35 27.29
CA GLN A 500 -9.70 31.42 28.29
C GLN A 500 -8.31 31.76 28.85
N VAL A 501 -7.53 30.75 29.24
CA VAL A 501 -6.17 30.95 29.78
C VAL A 501 -5.21 31.42 28.69
N VAL A 502 -5.30 30.85 27.48
CA VAL A 502 -4.49 31.28 26.33
C VAL A 502 -4.78 32.73 25.95
N CYS A 503 -6.04 33.16 25.95
CA CYS A 503 -6.40 34.56 25.71
C CYS A 503 -5.82 35.48 26.79
N LEU A 504 -5.91 35.10 28.06
CA LEU A 504 -5.30 35.86 29.16
C LEU A 504 -3.77 35.96 29.02
N ALA A 505 -3.10 34.87 28.61
CA ALA A 505 -1.68 34.88 28.31
C ALA A 505 -1.34 35.73 27.07
N GLN A 506 -2.22 35.81 26.07
CA GLN A 506 -2.07 36.71 24.93
C GLN A 506 -2.20 38.19 25.31
N ASP A 507 -3.12 38.53 26.22
CA ASP A 507 -3.22 39.88 26.75
C ASP A 507 -1.94 40.28 27.50
N ALA A 508 -1.42 39.38 28.34
CA ALA A 508 -0.15 39.57 29.04
C ALA A 508 1.04 39.69 28.09
N LEU A 509 1.12 38.86 27.05
CA LEU A 509 2.15 38.94 26.02
C LEU A 509 2.07 40.25 25.25
N SER A 510 0.87 40.73 24.90
CA SER A 510 0.68 41.99 24.18
C SER A 510 1.13 43.18 25.02
N ALA A 511 0.84 43.19 26.32
CA ALA A 511 1.34 44.16 27.26
C ALA A 511 2.88 44.12 27.38
N ALA A 512 3.47 42.92 27.47
CA ALA A 512 4.92 42.73 27.50
C ALA A 512 5.61 43.25 26.21
N VAL A 513 5.04 42.95 25.04
CA VAL A 513 5.55 43.45 23.75
C VAL A 513 5.53 44.97 23.73
N ARG A 514 4.47 45.60 24.22
CA ARG A 514 4.40 47.06 24.33
C ARG A 514 5.47 47.61 25.27
N ALA A 515 5.66 46.99 26.44
CA ALA A 515 6.72 47.35 27.39
C ALA A 515 8.13 47.24 26.78
N MET A 516 8.37 46.27 25.91
CA MET A 516 9.69 46.05 25.30
C MET A 516 9.98 46.93 24.08
N PHE A 517 8.95 47.29 23.30
CA PHE A 517 9.15 47.86 21.96
C PHE A 517 8.46 49.20 21.70
N GLU A 518 7.78 49.81 22.69
CA GLU A 518 7.17 51.13 22.52
C GLU A 518 8.21 52.20 22.09
N SER A 519 7.76 53.18 21.31
CA SER A 519 8.55 54.34 20.93
C SER A 519 7.73 55.63 21.14
N PRO A 520 8.36 56.76 21.54
CA PRO A 520 9.77 56.95 21.89
C PRO A 520 10.20 56.30 23.22
N GLU A 521 11.51 56.26 23.48
CA GLU A 521 12.13 55.53 24.58
C GLU A 521 11.67 55.96 25.98
N ASP A 522 11.43 57.25 26.20
CA ASP A 522 10.89 57.79 27.45
C ASP A 522 9.51 57.19 27.79
N LYS A 523 8.64 57.03 26.78
CA LYS A 523 7.36 56.33 26.96
C LYS A 523 7.56 54.85 27.23
N ARG A 524 8.51 54.20 26.54
CA ARG A 524 8.84 52.79 26.76
C ARG A 524 9.25 52.52 28.20
N VAL A 525 10.11 53.34 28.78
CA VAL A 525 10.56 53.18 30.19
C VAL A 525 9.37 53.25 31.15
N LEU A 526 8.46 54.22 30.98
CA LEU A 526 7.27 54.34 31.82
C LEU A 526 6.32 53.15 31.67
N ILE A 527 6.10 52.66 30.45
CA ILE A 527 5.26 51.48 30.21
C ILE A 527 5.91 50.22 30.76
N ALA A 528 7.23 50.05 30.59
CA ALA A 528 7.96 48.91 31.14
C ALA A 528 7.92 48.90 32.65
N GLN A 529 8.11 50.05 33.30
CA GLN A 529 7.99 50.19 34.75
C GLN A 529 6.58 49.80 35.22
N LYS A 530 5.54 50.39 34.62
CA LYS A 530 4.14 50.06 34.94
C LYS A 530 3.85 48.57 34.73
N PHE A 531 4.34 48.00 33.62
CA PHE A 531 4.14 46.59 33.32
C PHE A 531 4.78 45.70 34.38
N LEU A 532 6.01 45.98 34.79
CA LEU A 532 6.74 45.24 35.82
C LEU A 532 6.12 45.39 37.22
N GLU A 533 5.75 46.61 37.60
CA GLU A 533 5.30 46.93 38.97
C GLU A 533 3.80 46.65 39.18
N GLU A 534 2.96 46.77 38.15
CA GLU A 534 1.50 46.66 38.27
C GLU A 534 0.91 45.49 37.48
N GLU A 535 1.25 45.36 36.19
CA GLU A 535 0.54 44.42 35.30
C GLU A 535 1.01 42.98 35.46
N ILE A 536 2.32 42.72 35.59
CA ILE A 536 2.87 41.38 35.83
C ILE A 536 2.29 40.78 37.13
N PRO A 537 2.35 41.45 38.29
CA PRO A 537 1.73 40.91 39.52
C PRO A 537 0.25 40.59 39.35
N LYS A 538 -0.48 41.43 38.61
CA LYS A 538 -1.90 41.20 38.31
C LYS A 538 -2.13 39.95 37.48
N TYR A 539 -1.37 39.74 36.40
CA TYR A 539 -1.49 38.53 35.57
C TYR A 539 -1.10 37.27 36.34
N LEU A 540 -0.01 37.30 37.11
CA LEU A 540 0.41 36.16 37.95
C LEU A 540 -0.65 35.81 38.99
N ALA A 541 -1.24 36.79 39.66
CA ALA A 541 -2.32 36.57 40.61
C ALA A 541 -3.56 35.94 39.93
N MET A 542 -3.87 36.33 38.69
CA MET A 542 -4.95 35.71 37.92
C MET A 542 -4.63 34.26 37.54
N PHE A 543 -3.42 33.99 37.06
CA PHE A 543 -2.99 32.63 36.72
C PHE A 543 -2.94 31.71 37.95
N GLU A 544 -2.36 32.17 39.05
CA GLU A 544 -2.32 31.45 40.32
C GLU A 544 -3.74 31.13 40.80
N LYS A 545 -4.65 32.11 40.74
CA LYS A 545 -6.05 31.91 41.09
C LYS A 545 -6.70 30.80 40.24
N LEU A 546 -6.51 30.80 38.92
CA LEU A 546 -7.07 29.79 38.02
C LEU A 546 -6.51 28.39 38.31
N LEU A 547 -5.21 28.27 38.61
CA LEU A 547 -4.59 27.00 39.03
C LEU A 547 -5.13 26.49 40.37
N VAL A 548 -5.27 27.38 41.35
CA VAL A 548 -5.82 27.05 42.67
C VAL A 548 -7.29 26.63 42.56
N GLU A 549 -8.08 27.29 41.71
CA GLU A 549 -9.48 26.95 41.47
C GLU A 549 -9.64 25.57 40.80
N ASN A 550 -8.77 25.21 39.86
CA ASN A 550 -8.82 23.90 39.22
C ASN A 550 -8.26 22.78 40.12
N CYS A 551 -7.36 23.10 41.06
CA CYS A 551 -6.86 22.24 42.14
C CYS A 551 -6.20 20.90 41.77
N THR A 552 -5.87 20.69 40.48
CA THR A 552 -5.17 19.48 39.99
C THR A 552 -3.67 19.66 39.77
N GLY A 553 -3.18 20.91 39.85
CA GLY A 553 -1.82 21.28 39.46
C GLY A 553 -1.68 21.70 37.99
N TYR A 554 -2.77 21.69 37.21
CA TYR A 554 -2.85 22.20 35.84
C TYR A 554 -3.97 23.22 35.72
N PHE A 555 -3.96 24.05 34.67
CA PHE A 555 -5.02 25.05 34.44
C PHE A 555 -6.38 24.43 34.08
N VAL A 556 -6.37 23.28 33.39
CA VAL A 556 -7.58 22.62 32.90
C VAL A 556 -7.47 21.11 33.09
N ALA A 557 -8.55 20.49 33.57
CA ALA A 557 -8.62 19.06 33.85
C ALA A 557 -7.49 18.61 34.81
N ASP A 558 -6.99 17.38 34.67
CA ASP A 558 -5.96 16.76 35.52
C ASP A 558 -4.66 16.43 34.77
N SER A 559 -4.44 17.07 33.61
CA SER A 559 -3.32 16.78 32.72
C SER A 559 -2.74 18.03 32.07
N LEU A 560 -1.49 17.96 31.61
CA LEU A 560 -0.83 19.02 30.85
C LEU A 560 -1.60 19.39 29.58
N THR A 561 -1.86 20.67 29.35
CA THR A 561 -2.56 21.20 28.18
C THR A 561 -1.82 22.38 27.54
N LEU A 562 -2.36 22.88 26.42
CA LEU A 562 -1.87 24.11 25.80
C LEU A 562 -1.87 25.31 26.76
N ALA A 563 -2.84 25.42 27.67
CA ALA A 563 -2.92 26.53 28.63
C ALA A 563 -1.67 26.61 29.51
N ASP A 564 -1.26 25.45 30.04
CA ASP A 564 -0.08 25.30 30.90
C ASP A 564 1.20 25.68 30.16
N LEU A 565 1.39 25.10 28.97
CA LEU A 565 2.57 25.34 28.15
C LEU A 565 2.65 26.80 27.66
N TYR A 566 1.51 27.44 27.41
CA TYR A 566 1.45 28.84 26.98
C TYR A 566 1.93 29.78 28.08
N VAL A 567 1.42 29.60 29.30
CA VAL A 567 1.82 30.42 30.45
C VAL A 567 3.28 30.16 30.81
N TRP A 568 3.72 28.90 30.77
CA TRP A 568 5.12 28.52 30.99
C TRP A 568 6.07 29.17 29.97
N ASP A 569 5.80 29.06 28.67
CA ASP A 569 6.68 29.64 27.65
C ASP A 569 6.66 31.17 27.69
N PHE A 570 5.49 31.78 27.91
CA PHE A 570 5.35 33.22 28.07
C PHE A 570 6.21 33.75 29.22
N ILE A 571 6.02 33.22 30.43
CA ILE A 571 6.76 33.68 31.62
C ILE A 571 8.25 33.37 31.47
N GLY A 572 8.62 32.17 31.00
CA GLY A 572 10.01 31.82 30.77
C GLY A 572 10.69 32.71 29.71
N THR A 573 9.93 33.23 28.73
CA THR A 573 10.43 34.23 27.78
C THR A 573 10.55 35.60 28.44
N LEU A 574 9.59 35.97 29.28
CA LEU A 574 9.57 37.22 30.04
C LEU A 574 10.79 37.36 30.95
N GLU A 575 11.05 36.34 31.77
CA GLU A 575 12.16 36.31 32.72
C GLU A 575 13.50 36.39 32.01
N ASN A 576 13.63 35.73 30.86
CA ASN A 576 14.84 35.78 30.04
C ASN A 576 15.06 37.18 29.44
N ARG A 577 14.03 37.78 28.83
CA ARG A 577 14.13 39.05 28.11
C ARG A 577 14.26 40.27 29.02
N MET A 578 13.53 40.28 30.13
CA MET A 578 13.49 41.42 31.05
C MET A 578 14.34 41.24 32.31
N ARG A 579 15.05 40.10 32.42
CA ARG A 579 15.92 39.77 33.57
C ARG A 579 15.17 39.78 34.91
N THR A 580 13.99 39.16 34.92
CA THR A 580 13.11 39.08 36.09
C THR A 580 13.11 37.66 36.67
N GLN A 581 14.25 36.98 36.72
CA GLN A 581 14.31 35.60 37.20
C GLN A 581 13.65 35.43 38.58
N GLY A 582 12.82 34.41 38.72
CA GLY A 582 12.09 34.12 39.96
C GLY A 582 10.79 34.91 40.11
N THR A 583 10.23 35.42 39.02
CA THR A 583 8.96 36.18 39.00
C THR A 583 7.80 35.36 39.58
N VAL A 584 7.83 34.03 39.40
CA VAL A 584 6.80 33.11 39.93
C VAL A 584 7.01 32.69 41.38
N SER A 585 8.13 33.02 42.02
CA SER A 585 8.49 32.49 43.35
C SER A 585 7.47 32.76 44.47
N GLY A 586 6.65 33.82 44.34
CA GLY A 586 5.55 34.14 45.25
C GLY A 586 4.23 33.40 44.98
N HIS A 587 4.18 32.52 43.98
CA HIS A 587 2.98 31.85 43.47
C HIS A 587 3.20 30.33 43.46
N PRO A 588 2.93 29.63 44.59
CA PRO A 588 3.29 28.22 44.77
C PRO A 588 2.70 27.26 43.72
N SER A 589 1.49 27.50 43.24
CA SER A 589 0.88 26.64 42.22
C SER A 589 1.56 26.82 40.86
N LEU A 590 1.91 28.04 40.48
CA LEU A 590 2.73 28.31 39.29
C LEU A 590 4.12 27.69 39.38
N VAL A 591 4.79 27.78 40.54
CA VAL A 591 6.09 27.11 40.75
C VAL A 591 5.98 25.61 40.53
N THR A 592 4.96 24.99 41.13
CA THR A 592 4.71 23.54 41.00
C THR A 592 4.44 23.15 39.54
N LEU A 593 3.63 23.93 38.83
CA LEU A 593 3.37 23.70 37.40
C LEU A 593 4.65 23.76 36.57
N PHE A 594 5.50 24.77 36.82
CA PHE A 594 6.73 24.98 36.07
C PHE A 594 7.73 23.87 36.33
N ASP A 595 7.88 23.45 37.60
CA ASP A 595 8.71 22.31 37.98
C ASP A 595 8.24 21.02 37.28
N ASN A 596 6.92 20.80 37.16
CA ASN A 596 6.38 19.64 36.45
C ASN A 596 6.73 19.67 34.95
N ILE A 597 6.58 20.84 34.31
CA ILE A 597 6.89 21.02 32.88
C ILE A 597 8.40 20.86 32.62
N ASP A 598 9.24 21.51 33.43
CA ASP A 598 10.70 21.48 33.31
C ASP A 598 11.28 20.08 33.55
N ASN A 599 10.59 19.24 34.34
CA ASN A 599 10.97 17.85 34.57
C ASN A 599 10.38 16.87 33.55
N THR A 600 9.57 17.33 32.60
CA THR A 600 9.11 16.50 31.48
C THR A 600 10.30 16.18 30.57
N GLU A 601 10.70 14.90 30.50
CA GLU A 601 11.97 14.47 29.88
C GLU A 601 12.20 15.05 28.49
N ARG A 602 11.18 15.02 27.62
CA ARG A 602 11.28 15.56 26.26
C ARG A 602 11.46 17.08 26.21
N ILE A 603 10.75 17.81 27.07
CA ILE A 603 10.90 19.27 27.18
C ILE A 603 12.28 19.61 27.74
N LYS A 604 12.71 18.92 28.79
CA LYS A 604 14.03 19.08 29.39
C LYS A 604 15.15 18.85 28.37
N THR A 605 15.06 17.77 27.59
CA THR A 605 16.04 17.46 26.53
C THR A 605 16.04 18.54 25.44
N TYR A 606 14.87 19.01 25.01
CA TYR A 606 14.79 20.10 24.02
C TYR A 606 15.34 21.41 24.58
N VAL A 607 15.00 21.80 25.81
CA VAL A 607 15.50 23.01 26.46
C VAL A 607 17.01 22.98 26.63
N ALA A 608 17.59 21.81 26.90
CA ALA A 608 19.04 21.63 27.02
C ALA A 608 19.77 21.67 25.66
N SER A 609 19.12 21.23 24.58
CA SER A 609 19.74 21.13 23.25
C SER A 609 19.44 22.31 22.32
N ARG A 610 18.41 23.12 22.61
CA ARG A 610 18.03 24.25 21.77
C ARG A 610 19.15 25.31 21.73
N PRO A 611 19.33 26.01 20.60
CA PRO A 611 20.31 27.09 20.50
C PRO A 611 20.13 28.15 21.59
N ALA A 612 21.25 28.64 22.13
CA ALA A 612 21.22 29.78 23.04
C ALA A 612 20.62 30.99 22.30
N ALA A 613 19.55 31.56 22.84
CA ALA A 613 18.89 32.70 22.22
C ALA A 613 19.88 33.88 22.11
N GLN A 614 20.20 34.31 20.89
CA GLN A 614 21.02 35.51 20.66
C GLN A 614 20.27 36.81 21.03
N PHE A 615 18.97 36.71 21.30
CA PHE A 615 18.12 37.82 21.69
C PHE A 615 17.11 37.36 22.74
#